data_AF-A0A6J4ILZ5-F1
#
_entry.id   AF-A0A6J4ILZ5-F1
#
_cell.length_a   1.000
_cell.length_b   1.000
_cell.length_c   1.000
_cell.angle_alpha   90.00
_cell.angle_beta   90.00
_cell.angle_gamma   90.00
#
_symmetry.space_group_name_H-M   'P 1'
#
loop_
_entity.id
_entity.type
_entity.pdbx_description
1 polymer ?
#
loop_
_entity_poly.entity_id
_entity_poly.type
_entity_poly.pdbx_seq_one_letter_code
_entity_poly.pdbx_strand_id
1 'polypeptide(L)'
;MGPNGGLYKALLLLHILAVVVGFGPLVLNGLYGAQAKKRQGEGGLAIGEANHFVSEVAEKLVYAVPVLGILLVLVSDGQIEFSETWISASFVLYIIGIGISHGVMRPSSKRMLGLSRDLLSSGPSAGGPPPQMAEMEKLGKKLAAGGMVLNLLLVVIIGLMIWQPGRGV
;
A
#
# COMPACT_ATOMS: atom_id res chain seq x y z
N MET A 1 22.50 22.67 -2.35
CA MET A 1 21.47 23.55 -1.76
C MET A 1 20.92 22.93 -0.48
N GLY A 2 21.31 23.41 0.71
CA GLY A 2 20.88 22.80 1.97
C GLY A 2 19.36 22.80 2.21
N PRO A 3 18.87 22.20 3.31
CA PRO A 3 17.45 21.99 3.63
C PRO A 3 16.55 23.24 3.60
N ASN A 4 17.13 24.42 3.60
CA ASN A 4 16.43 25.70 3.52
C ASN A 4 16.19 26.20 2.09
N GLY A 5 16.76 25.56 1.08
CA GLY A 5 16.64 25.91 -0.33
C GLY A 5 15.24 25.62 -0.91
N GLY A 6 14.83 26.43 -1.90
CA GLY A 6 13.52 26.29 -2.54
C GLY A 6 13.30 24.93 -3.21
N LEU A 7 14.32 24.38 -3.86
CA LEU A 7 14.27 23.05 -4.48
C LEU A 7 14.04 21.93 -3.45
N TYR A 8 14.78 21.95 -2.34
CA TYR A 8 14.62 20.96 -1.27
C TYR A 8 13.19 20.99 -0.71
N LYS A 9 12.66 22.19 -0.43
CA LYS A 9 11.28 22.36 0.05
C LYS A 9 10.24 21.86 -0.95
N ALA A 10 10.44 22.10 -2.25
CA ALA A 10 9.55 21.60 -3.29
C ALA A 10 9.57 20.07 -3.37
N LEU A 11 10.75 19.44 -3.34
CA LEU A 11 10.89 17.98 -3.30
C LEU A 11 10.27 17.39 -2.03
N LEU A 12 10.44 18.05 -0.89
CA LEU A 12 9.88 17.61 0.39
C LEU A 12 8.35 17.66 0.36
N LEU A 13 7.78 18.73 -0.17
CA LEU A 13 6.35 18.85 -0.39
C LEU A 13 5.83 17.71 -1.28
N LEU A 14 6.49 17.47 -2.42
CA LEU A 14 6.12 16.39 -3.33
C LEU A 14 6.23 15.01 -2.67
N HIS A 15 7.27 14.78 -1.86
CA HIS A 15 7.46 13.54 -1.13
C HIS A 15 6.31 13.29 -0.15
N ILE A 16 5.95 14.31 0.65
CA ILE A 16 4.84 14.23 1.60
C ILE A 16 3.51 14.01 0.87
N LEU A 17 3.26 14.73 -0.23
CA LEU A 17 2.06 14.54 -1.04
C LEU A 17 1.97 13.12 -1.63
N ALA A 18 3.09 12.59 -2.12
CA ALA A 18 3.16 11.21 -2.62
C ALA A 18 2.84 10.20 -1.52
N VAL A 19 3.32 10.42 -0.29
CA VAL A 19 2.99 9.58 0.87
C VAL A 19 1.50 9.67 1.20
N VAL A 20 0.96 10.88 1.36
CA VAL A 20 -0.45 11.07 1.76
C VAL A 20 -1.42 10.51 0.72
N VAL A 21 -1.23 10.85 -0.55
CA VAL A 21 -2.13 10.43 -1.63
C VAL A 21 -1.89 8.97 -2.03
N GLY A 22 -0.64 8.51 -1.99
CA GLY A 22 -0.28 7.13 -2.32
C GLY A 22 -0.74 6.14 -1.26
N PHE A 23 -0.51 6.41 0.03
CA PHE A 23 -0.90 5.49 1.10
C PHE A 23 -2.34 5.65 1.58
N GLY A 24 -2.98 6.81 1.35
CA GLY A 24 -4.35 7.09 1.78
C GLY A 24 -5.37 6.01 1.38
N PRO A 25 -5.47 5.62 0.10
CA PRO A 25 -6.37 4.54 -0.30
C PRO A 25 -5.94 3.16 0.24
N LEU A 26 -4.63 2.90 0.31
CA LEU A 26 -4.08 1.62 0.76
C LEU A 26 -4.48 1.31 2.22
N VAL A 27 -4.44 2.32 3.10
CA VAL A 27 -4.85 2.13 4.51
C VAL A 27 -6.33 1.81 4.67
N LEU A 28 -7.16 2.21 3.69
CA LEU A 28 -8.62 1.99 3.69
C LEU A 28 -9.04 0.69 2.98
N ASN A 29 -8.12 -0.03 2.31
CA ASN A 29 -8.42 -1.25 1.56
C ASN A 29 -9.19 -2.29 2.39
N GLY A 30 -8.88 -2.42 3.69
CA GLY A 30 -9.60 -3.31 4.60
C GLY A 30 -11.09 -2.93 4.77
N LEU A 31 -11.39 -1.63 4.81
CA LEU A 31 -12.76 -1.13 4.90
C LEU A 31 -13.53 -1.38 3.59
N TYR A 32 -12.91 -1.14 2.44
CA TYR A 32 -13.50 -1.47 1.15
C TYR A 32 -13.77 -2.97 1.01
N GLY A 33 -12.83 -3.82 1.45
CA GLY A 33 -13.01 -5.28 1.48
C GLY A 33 -14.18 -5.71 2.37
N ALA A 34 -14.33 -5.11 3.56
CA ALA A 34 -15.47 -5.37 4.43
C ALA A 34 -16.81 -4.93 3.80
N GLN A 35 -16.82 -3.79 3.13
CA GLN A 35 -18.00 -3.27 2.43
C GLN A 35 -18.39 -4.10 1.21
N ALA A 36 -17.41 -4.61 0.47
CA ALA A 36 -17.62 -5.54 -0.64
C ALA A 36 -18.23 -6.85 -0.14
N LYS A 37 -17.68 -7.42 0.95
CA LYS A 37 -18.21 -8.64 1.58
C LYS A 37 -19.65 -8.45 2.10
N LYS A 38 -19.97 -7.28 2.65
CA LYS A 38 -21.32 -6.97 3.17
C LYS A 38 -22.39 -6.93 2.07
N ARG A 39 -22.08 -6.37 0.91
CA ARG A 39 -23.06 -6.23 -0.19
C ARG A 39 -23.26 -7.51 -1.00
N GLN A 40 -22.20 -8.33 -1.13
CA GLN A 40 -22.21 -9.57 -1.93
C GLN A 40 -22.61 -9.33 -3.40
N GLY A 41 -22.51 -10.39 -4.22
CA GLY A 41 -22.91 -10.36 -5.63
C GLY A 41 -22.29 -9.20 -6.43
N GLU A 42 -23.07 -8.64 -7.35
CA GLU A 42 -22.63 -7.55 -8.24
C GLU A 42 -22.21 -6.29 -7.47
N GLY A 43 -22.96 -5.92 -6.44
CA GLY A 43 -22.64 -4.76 -5.61
C GLY A 43 -21.32 -4.92 -4.83
N GLY A 44 -21.01 -6.14 -4.40
CA GLY A 44 -19.73 -6.47 -3.79
C GLY A 44 -18.57 -6.42 -4.78
N LEU A 45 -18.77 -6.98 -5.98
CA LEU A 45 -17.79 -6.95 -7.06
C LEU A 45 -17.45 -5.52 -7.49
N ALA A 46 -18.45 -4.67 -7.71
CA ALA A 46 -18.25 -3.28 -8.12
C ALA A 46 -17.37 -2.48 -7.13
N ILE A 47 -17.58 -2.68 -5.82
CA ILE A 47 -16.71 -2.08 -4.79
C ILE A 47 -15.29 -2.64 -4.87
N GLY A 48 -15.16 -3.96 -5.05
CA GLY A 48 -13.85 -4.61 -5.18
C GLY A 48 -13.05 -4.08 -6.38
N GLU A 49 -13.71 -3.91 -7.52
CA GLU A 49 -13.11 -3.38 -8.75
C GLU A 49 -12.70 -1.92 -8.60
N ALA A 50 -13.58 -1.08 -8.05
CA ALA A 50 -13.27 0.31 -7.75
C ALA A 50 -12.06 0.42 -6.80
N ASN A 51 -12.04 -0.39 -5.74
CA ASN A 51 -10.93 -0.43 -4.80
C ASN A 51 -9.61 -0.89 -5.44
N HIS A 52 -9.68 -1.88 -6.33
CA HIS A 52 -8.51 -2.38 -7.06
C HIS A 52 -7.95 -1.30 -8.00
N PHE A 53 -8.82 -0.62 -8.76
CA PHE A 53 -8.42 0.48 -9.63
C PHE A 53 -7.74 1.61 -8.85
N VAL A 54 -8.37 2.07 -7.76
CA VAL A 54 -7.78 3.12 -6.91
C VAL A 54 -6.44 2.66 -6.34
N SER A 55 -6.31 1.40 -5.92
CA SER A 55 -5.04 0.85 -5.43
C SER A 55 -3.95 0.84 -6.51
N GLU A 56 -4.27 0.49 -7.77
CA GLU A 56 -3.29 0.53 -8.87
C GLU A 56 -2.81 1.95 -9.18
N VAL A 57 -3.68 2.96 -9.05
CA VAL A 57 -3.31 4.37 -9.19
C VAL A 57 -2.44 4.81 -8.01
N ALA A 58 -2.89 4.52 -6.78
CA ALA A 58 -2.21 4.90 -5.55
C ALA A 58 -0.80 4.31 -5.46
N GLU A 59 -0.62 3.07 -5.93
CA GLU A 59 0.68 2.41 -5.92
C GLU A 59 1.72 3.09 -6.81
N LYS A 60 1.33 3.74 -7.91
CA LYS A 60 2.24 4.54 -8.74
C LYS A 60 2.82 5.71 -7.93
N LEU A 61 2.02 6.32 -7.07
CA LEU A 61 2.46 7.38 -6.16
C LEU A 61 3.33 6.82 -5.03
N VAL A 62 3.03 5.61 -4.55
CA VAL A 62 3.89 4.92 -3.58
C VAL A 62 5.29 4.66 -4.14
N TYR A 63 5.44 4.39 -5.45
CA TYR A 63 6.77 4.29 -6.07
C TYR A 63 7.51 5.63 -6.16
N ALA A 64 6.79 6.76 -6.20
CA ALA A 64 7.42 8.07 -6.18
C ALA A 64 8.06 8.40 -4.82
N VAL A 65 7.55 7.82 -3.72
CA VAL A 65 8.06 8.05 -2.36
C VAL A 65 9.57 7.79 -2.22
N PRO A 66 10.11 6.59 -2.52
CA PRO A 66 11.54 6.35 -2.41
C PRO A 66 12.35 7.19 -3.39
N VAL A 67 11.83 7.45 -4.60
CA VAL A 67 12.51 8.29 -5.60
C VAL A 67 12.70 9.71 -5.05
N LEU A 68 11.63 10.32 -4.54
CA LEU A 68 11.67 11.65 -3.94
C LEU A 68 12.51 11.68 -2.66
N GLY A 69 12.49 10.60 -1.87
CA GLY A 69 13.35 10.44 -0.69
C GLY A 69 14.84 10.42 -1.06
N ILE A 70 15.22 9.64 -2.08
CA ILE A 70 16.59 9.61 -2.63
C ILE A 70 17.00 11.01 -3.08
N LEU A 71 16.15 11.70 -3.85
CA LEU A 71 16.44 13.05 -4.34
C LEU A 71 16.65 14.03 -3.18
N LEU A 72 15.86 13.94 -2.11
CA LEU A 72 16.03 14.77 -0.90
C LEU A 72 17.39 14.56 -0.23
N VAL A 73 17.84 13.31 -0.11
CA VAL A 73 19.18 13.00 0.44
C VAL A 73 20.26 13.61 -0.46
N LEU A 74 20.17 13.41 -1.78
CA LEU A 74 21.16 13.89 -2.74
C LEU A 74 21.27 15.42 -2.79
N VAL A 75 20.16 16.14 -2.64
CA VAL A 75 20.18 17.61 -2.67
C VAL A 75 20.49 18.25 -1.31
N SER A 76 20.66 17.47 -0.23
CA SER A 76 20.80 17.98 1.14
C SER A 76 22.14 18.63 1.50
N ASP A 77 23.08 18.75 0.55
CA ASP A 77 24.48 19.20 0.78
C ASP A 77 25.22 18.41 1.87
N GLY A 78 24.94 17.09 1.98
CA GLY A 78 25.58 16.23 2.96
C GLY A 78 25.07 16.39 4.39
N GLN A 79 24.01 17.19 4.61
CA GLN A 79 23.36 17.30 5.93
C GLN A 79 22.48 16.09 6.27
N ILE A 80 22.20 15.26 5.27
CA ILE A 80 21.44 14.02 5.37
C ILE A 80 22.22 12.95 4.60
N GLU A 81 22.43 11.80 5.22
CA GLU A 81 23.15 10.68 4.61
C GLU A 81 22.29 9.42 4.55
N PHE A 82 22.54 8.56 3.56
CA PHE A 82 21.88 7.25 3.47
C PHE A 82 22.22 6.32 4.64
N SER A 83 23.33 6.58 5.33
CA SER A 83 23.80 5.86 6.52
C SER A 83 22.94 6.14 7.75
N GLU A 84 22.18 7.24 7.78
CA GLU A 84 21.35 7.57 8.93
C GLU A 84 20.33 6.46 9.19
N THR A 85 20.22 6.04 10.46
CA THR A 85 19.41 4.89 10.87
C THR A 85 17.96 5.01 10.41
N TRP A 86 17.37 6.20 10.53
CA TRP A 86 15.99 6.44 10.13
C TRP A 86 15.77 6.35 8.60
N ILE A 87 16.78 6.67 7.80
CA ILE A 87 16.72 6.54 6.33
C ILE A 87 16.87 5.08 5.94
N SER A 88 17.98 4.46 6.33
CA SER A 88 18.31 3.09 5.97
C SER A 88 17.23 2.10 6.42
N ALA A 89 16.76 2.20 7.67
CA ALA A 89 15.68 1.37 8.18
C ALA A 89 14.38 1.59 7.40
N SER A 90 14.03 2.84 7.06
CA SER A 90 12.82 3.13 6.28
C SER A 90 12.88 2.53 4.86
N PHE A 91 14.04 2.57 4.20
CA PHE A 91 14.21 1.90 2.90
C PHE A 91 14.03 0.39 3.00
N VAL A 92 14.61 -0.25 4.02
CA VAL A 92 14.45 -1.69 4.24
C VAL A 92 12.98 -2.05 4.47
N LEU A 93 12.29 -1.32 5.36
CA LEU A 93 10.86 -1.54 5.62
C LEU A 93 10.00 -1.29 4.38
N TYR A 94 10.33 -0.28 3.59
CA TYR A 94 9.65 0.01 2.33
C TYR A 94 9.82 -1.14 1.32
N ILE A 95 11.04 -1.67 1.16
CA ILE A 95 11.32 -2.80 0.26
C ILE A 95 10.54 -4.04 0.70
N ILE A 96 10.49 -4.32 2.00
CA ILE A 96 9.67 -5.41 2.56
C ILE A 96 8.19 -5.17 2.21
N GLY A 97 7.69 -3.95 2.37
CA GLY A 97 6.32 -3.57 2.02
C GLY A 97 6.00 -3.78 0.53
N ILE A 98 6.89 -3.35 -0.36
CA ILE A 98 6.77 -3.60 -1.81
C ILE A 98 6.77 -5.09 -2.12
N GLY A 99 7.64 -5.87 -1.46
CA GLY A 99 7.68 -7.32 -1.59
C GLY A 99 6.36 -7.99 -1.21
N ILE A 100 5.76 -7.59 -0.08
CA ILE A 100 4.44 -8.10 0.35
C ILE A 100 3.33 -7.66 -0.63
N SER A 101 3.35 -6.40 -1.07
CA SER A 101 2.38 -5.87 -2.03
C SER A 101 2.38 -6.69 -3.33
N HIS A 102 3.56 -6.92 -3.91
CA HIS A 102 3.71 -7.63 -5.19
C HIS A 102 3.56 -9.14 -5.06
N GLY A 103 4.19 -9.73 -4.04
CA GLY A 103 4.22 -11.17 -3.86
C GLY A 103 2.91 -11.75 -3.33
N VAL A 104 2.16 -10.97 -2.56
CA VAL A 104 0.96 -11.47 -1.87
C VAL A 104 -0.28 -10.68 -2.25
N MET A 105 -0.29 -9.36 -2.07
CA MET A 105 -1.55 -8.60 -2.11
C MET A 105 -2.08 -8.44 -3.53
N ARG A 106 -1.26 -7.99 -4.47
CA ARG A 106 -1.61 -7.83 -5.89
C ARG A 106 -2.18 -9.12 -6.50
N PRO A 107 -1.48 -10.27 -6.48
CA PRO A 107 -2.01 -11.49 -7.06
C PRO A 107 -3.26 -11.98 -6.33
N SER A 108 -3.33 -11.85 -5.00
CA SER A 108 -4.51 -12.26 -4.23
C SER A 108 -5.73 -11.40 -4.55
N SER A 109 -5.56 -10.09 -4.74
CA SER A 109 -6.64 -9.17 -5.10
C SER A 109 -7.17 -9.45 -6.52
N LYS A 110 -6.27 -9.66 -7.50
CA LYS A 110 -6.67 -10.03 -8.86
C LYS A 110 -7.43 -11.36 -8.89
N ARG A 111 -6.94 -12.36 -8.16
CA ARG A 111 -7.57 -13.67 -8.05
C ARG A 111 -8.95 -13.60 -7.38
N MET A 112 -9.10 -12.77 -6.34
CA MET A 112 -10.38 -12.54 -5.67
C MET A 112 -11.43 -11.96 -6.64
N LEU A 113 -11.05 -10.97 -7.45
CA LEU A 113 -11.95 -10.35 -8.43
C LEU A 113 -12.33 -11.33 -9.53
N GLY A 114 -11.38 -12.15 -10.01
CA GLY A 114 -11.65 -13.22 -10.97
C GLY A 114 -12.70 -14.20 -10.44
N LEU A 115 -12.48 -14.77 -9.26
CA LEU A 115 -13.45 -15.70 -8.63
C LEU A 115 -14.82 -15.07 -8.42
N SER A 116 -14.87 -13.79 -8.05
CA SER A 116 -16.12 -13.05 -7.87
C SER A 116 -16.90 -12.92 -9.19
N ARG A 117 -16.22 -12.65 -10.30
CA ARG A 117 -16.81 -12.59 -11.65
C ARG A 117 -17.30 -13.97 -12.09
N ASP A 118 -16.48 -15.00 -11.89
CA ASP A 118 -16.82 -16.37 -12.27
C ASP A 118 -18.09 -16.85 -11.54
N LEU A 119 -18.18 -16.58 -10.23
CA LEU A 119 -19.36 -16.93 -9.42
C LEU A 119 -20.63 -16.22 -9.90
N LEU A 120 -20.54 -14.95 -10.29
CA LEU A 120 -21.69 -14.22 -10.83
C LEU A 120 -22.12 -14.77 -12.18
N SER A 121 -21.18 -15.19 -13.03
CA SER A 121 -21.48 -15.77 -14.34
C SER A 121 -22.01 -17.21 -14.28
N SER A 122 -21.67 -17.97 -13.23
CA SER A 122 -22.00 -19.40 -13.12
C SER A 122 -23.40 -19.70 -12.59
N GLY A 123 -24.14 -18.69 -12.10
CA GLY A 123 -25.48 -18.86 -11.51
C GLY A 123 -25.48 -19.60 -10.16
N PRO A 124 -26.67 -19.83 -9.56
CA PRO A 124 -26.78 -20.50 -8.26
C PRO A 124 -26.30 -21.96 -8.31
N SER A 125 -25.35 -22.32 -7.46
CA SER A 125 -24.89 -23.71 -7.30
C SER A 125 -25.99 -24.57 -6.65
N ALA A 126 -26.37 -25.68 -7.30
CA ALA A 126 -27.44 -26.57 -6.86
C ALA A 126 -27.05 -27.54 -5.71
N GLY A 127 -25.81 -27.47 -5.18
CA GLY A 127 -25.22 -28.58 -4.39
C GLY A 127 -24.41 -28.19 -3.14
N GLY A 128 -24.70 -27.06 -2.51
CA GLY A 128 -23.97 -26.57 -1.33
C GLY A 128 -22.94 -25.48 -1.66
N PRO A 129 -22.15 -24.99 -0.67
CA PRO A 129 -21.27 -23.85 -0.86
C PRO A 129 -20.23 -24.14 -1.96
N PRO A 130 -20.22 -23.39 -3.09
CA PRO A 130 -19.21 -23.55 -4.12
C PRO A 130 -17.78 -23.59 -3.56
N PRO A 131 -16.88 -24.44 -4.08
CA PRO A 131 -15.49 -24.51 -3.65
C PRO A 131 -14.77 -23.17 -3.79
N GLN A 132 -15.23 -22.30 -4.71
CA GLN A 132 -14.74 -20.93 -4.85
C GLN A 132 -14.92 -20.11 -3.56
N MET A 133 -15.96 -20.34 -2.74
CA MET A 133 -16.16 -19.59 -1.49
C MET A 133 -15.07 -19.86 -0.46
N ALA A 134 -14.63 -21.12 -0.31
CA ALA A 134 -13.54 -21.46 0.60
C ALA A 134 -12.21 -20.83 0.16
N GLU A 135 -11.99 -20.74 -1.14
CA GLU A 135 -10.83 -20.06 -1.71
C GLU A 135 -10.88 -18.54 -1.50
N MET A 136 -12.04 -17.92 -1.73
CA MET A 136 -12.27 -16.50 -1.44
C MET A 136 -12.04 -16.20 0.05
N GLU A 137 -12.46 -17.05 0.97
CA GLU A 137 -12.18 -16.84 2.39
C GLU A 137 -10.67 -16.85 2.68
N LYS A 138 -9.92 -17.81 2.11
CA LYS A 138 -8.46 -17.89 2.26
C LYS A 138 -7.77 -16.65 1.69
N LEU A 139 -8.17 -16.20 0.50
CA LEU A 139 -7.62 -14.98 -0.12
C LEU A 139 -7.97 -13.74 0.71
N GLY A 140 -9.18 -13.67 1.27
CA GLY A 140 -9.60 -12.58 2.14
C GLY A 140 -8.73 -12.48 3.40
N LYS A 141 -8.43 -13.62 4.03
CA LYS A 141 -7.50 -13.68 5.17
C LYS A 141 -6.09 -13.22 4.80
N LYS A 142 -5.57 -13.65 3.63
CA LYS A 142 -4.26 -13.20 3.13
C LYS A 142 -4.22 -11.70 2.88
N LEU A 143 -5.25 -11.15 2.24
CA LEU A 143 -5.36 -9.71 1.97
C LEU A 143 -5.48 -8.90 3.26
N ALA A 144 -6.26 -9.38 4.24
CA ALA A 144 -6.39 -8.73 5.54
C ALA A 144 -5.06 -8.72 6.32
N ALA A 145 -4.36 -9.86 6.37
CA ALA A 145 -3.06 -9.97 7.02
C ALA A 145 -2.01 -9.09 6.33
N GLY A 146 -1.93 -9.14 5.00
CA GLY A 146 -1.03 -8.30 4.22
C GLY A 146 -1.29 -6.81 4.44
N GLY A 147 -2.56 -6.38 4.39
CA GLY A 147 -2.95 -4.99 4.65
C GLY A 147 -2.60 -4.53 6.06
N MET A 148 -2.80 -5.38 7.08
CA MET A 148 -2.42 -5.05 8.46
C MET A 148 -0.90 -4.86 8.60
N VAL A 149 -0.12 -5.76 8.02
CA VAL A 149 1.35 -5.65 8.02
C VAL A 149 1.80 -4.39 7.29
N LEU A 150 1.27 -4.11 6.10
CA LEU A 150 1.62 -2.89 5.36
C LEU A 150 1.26 -1.62 6.12
N ASN A 151 0.11 -1.58 6.78
CA ASN A 151 -0.28 -0.44 7.61
C ASN A 151 0.67 -0.26 8.80
N LEU A 152 1.07 -1.35 9.45
CA LEU A 152 2.05 -1.29 10.54
C LEU A 152 3.41 -0.79 10.03
N LEU A 153 3.89 -1.32 8.91
CA LEU A 153 5.14 -0.86 8.28
C LEU A 153 5.08 0.63 7.96
N LEU A 154 3.96 1.12 7.41
CA LEU A 154 3.76 2.54 7.13
C LEU A 154 3.85 3.39 8.41
N VAL A 155 3.17 2.98 9.48
CA VAL A 155 3.22 3.70 10.77
C VAL A 155 4.64 3.75 11.32
N VAL A 156 5.37 2.64 11.26
CA VAL A 156 6.78 2.58 11.70
C VAL A 156 7.67 3.48 10.85
N ILE A 157 7.53 3.44 9.52
CA ILE A 157 8.27 4.32 8.60
C ILE A 157 7.99 5.79 8.90
N ILE A 158 6.72 6.17 9.08
CA ILE A 158 6.35 7.55 9.45
C ILE A 158 7.00 7.93 10.78
N GLY A 159 7.00 7.02 11.77
CA GLY A 159 7.68 7.26 13.04
C GLY A 159 9.18 7.51 12.88
N LEU A 160 9.87 6.68 12.10
CA LEU A 160 11.29 6.88 11.80
C LEU A 160 11.53 8.26 11.16
N MET A 161 10.68 8.68 10.24
CA MET A 161 10.79 9.96 9.54
C MET A 161 10.52 11.19 10.43
N ILE A 162 9.66 11.05 11.45
CA ILE A 162 9.32 12.12 12.39
C ILE A 162 10.39 12.26 13.47
N TRP A 163 10.77 11.15 14.11
CA TRP A 163 11.69 11.18 15.25
C TRP A 163 13.16 11.13 14.85
N GLN A 164 13.46 10.74 13.61
CA GLN A 164 14.80 10.73 13.02
C GLN A 164 15.89 10.19 13.97
N PRO A 165 15.71 8.99 14.55
CA PRO A 165 16.69 8.44 15.49
C PRO A 165 18.08 8.35 14.86
N GLY A 166 19.11 8.70 15.64
CA GLY A 166 20.51 8.72 15.20
C GLY A 166 20.97 10.04 14.61
N ARG A 167 20.06 10.99 14.37
CA ARG A 167 20.41 12.36 14.04
C ARG A 167 20.76 13.08 15.36
N GLY A 168 22.04 13.40 15.56
CA GLY A 168 22.46 14.22 16.70
C GLY A 168 21.74 15.57 16.64
N VAL A 169 21.20 16.03 17.77
CA VAL A 169 20.60 17.37 17.90
C VAL A 169 21.66 18.43 17.58
#